data_AF-A0A645F567-F1
#
_entry.id   AF-A0A645F567-F1
#
_cell.length_a   1.000
_cell.length_b   1.000
_cell.length_c   1.000
_cell.angle_alpha   90.00
_cell.angle_beta   90.00
_cell.angle_gamma   90.00
#
_symmetry.space_group_name_H-M   'P 1'
#
loop_
_entity.id
_entity.type
_entity.pdbx_description
1 polymer ?
#
loop_
_entity_poly.entity_id
_entity_poly.type
_entity_poly.pdbx_seq_one_letter_code
_entity_poly.pdbx_strand_id
1 'polypeptide(L)'
;MIGFLGTVTGMVKAFMSMASAGANVDVNILSTGIYEALITTVGGLIVGIIALFAYNYLTTRIKGIVNKLEMRIMEFMDILNEPAA
;
A
#
# COMPACT_ATOMS: atom_id res chain seq x y z
N MET A 1 -3.02 6.39 1.48
CA MET A 1 -1.91 7.06 0.77
C MET A 1 -1.09 7.91 1.74
N ILE A 2 -0.36 7.27 2.67
CA ILE A 2 0.36 7.98 3.72
C ILE A 2 1.53 8.81 3.14
N GLY A 3 2.24 8.30 2.14
CA GLY A 3 3.35 9.01 1.49
C GLY A 3 2.93 10.31 0.77
N PHE A 4 1.72 10.37 0.22
CA PHE A 4 1.19 11.58 -0.43
C PHE A 4 0.87 12.69 0.59
N LEU A 5 0.41 12.33 1.80
CA LEU A 5 0.21 13.32 2.86
C LEU A 5 1.56 13.88 3.33
N GLY A 6 2.59 13.04 3.43
CA GLY A 6 3.96 13.44 3.76
C GLY A 6 4.56 14.44 2.75
N THR A 7 4.36 14.22 1.44
CA THR A 7 4.86 15.13 0.42
C THR A 7 4.19 16.50 0.47
N VAL A 8 2.86 16.53 0.57
CA VAL A 8 2.10 17.78 0.62
C VAL A 8 2.46 18.57 1.88
N THR A 9 2.56 17.91 3.03
CA THR A 9 2.93 18.58 4.29
C THR A 9 4.38 19.09 4.28
N GLY A 10 5.33 18.33 3.71
CA GLY A 10 6.72 18.77 3.54
C GLY A 10 6.85 19.98 2.61
N MET A 11 6.18 19.95 1.46
CA MET A 11 6.15 21.11 0.55
C MET A 11 5.47 22.32 1.18
N VAL A 12 4.36 22.16 1.89
CA VAL A 12 3.68 23.27 2.58
C VAL A 12 4.60 23.93 3.60
N LYS A 13 5.36 23.16 4.39
CA LYS A 13 6.35 23.72 5.33
C LYS A 13 7.50 24.46 4.62
N ALA A 14 7.99 23.92 3.50
CA ALA A 14 9.03 24.55 2.70
C ALA A 14 8.58 25.91 2.14
N PHE A 15 7.38 25.96 1.56
CA PHE A 15 6.79 27.19 1.04
C PHE A 15 6.44 28.20 2.13
N MET A 16 5.98 27.74 3.31
CA MET A 16 5.72 28.62 4.45
C MET A 16 7.01 29.25 5.01
N SER A 17 8.09 28.48 5.07
CA SER A 17 9.42 28.98 5.49
C SER A 17 9.95 30.01 4.49
N MET A 18 9.80 29.75 3.20
CA MET A 18 10.17 30.71 2.14
C MET A 18 9.32 31.98 2.20
N ALA A 19 8.02 31.88 2.43
CA ALA A 19 7.13 33.03 2.58
C ALA A 19 7.51 33.90 3.80
N SER A 20 8.01 33.28 4.88
CA SER A 20 8.47 34.01 6.08
C SER A 20 9.85 34.65 5.93
N ALA A 21 10.71 34.15 5.03
CA ALA A 21 12.08 34.64 4.83
C ALA A 21 12.19 35.92 3.98
N GLY A 22 11.11 36.33 3.30
CA GLY A 22 11.08 37.56 2.50
C GLY A 22 12.10 37.56 1.34
N ALA A 23 12.92 38.61 1.23
CA ALA A 23 13.84 38.83 0.10
C ALA A 23 15.13 37.99 0.13
N ASN A 24 15.45 37.33 1.25
CA ASN A 24 16.62 36.44 1.38
C ASN A 24 16.15 34.99 1.28
N VAL A 25 15.78 34.57 0.08
CA VAL A 25 15.40 33.17 -0.18
C VAL A 25 16.66 32.31 -0.10
N ASP A 26 16.81 31.60 1.02
CA ASP A 26 17.88 30.63 1.19
C ASP A 26 17.50 29.31 0.50
N VAL A 27 18.14 29.05 -0.64
CA VAL A 27 17.91 27.86 -1.48
C VAL A 27 18.12 26.57 -0.68
N ASN A 28 18.98 26.58 0.35
CA ASN A 28 19.22 25.40 1.19
C ASN A 28 17.98 24.97 1.97
N ILE A 29 17.15 25.91 2.43
CA ILE A 29 15.93 25.63 3.18
C ILE A 29 14.90 24.94 2.26
N LEU A 30 14.78 25.44 1.03
CA LEU A 30 13.89 24.85 0.03
C LEU A 30 14.33 23.43 -0.35
N SER A 31 15.62 23.23 -0.64
CA SER A 31 16.17 21.91 -0.98
C SER A 31 15.97 20.88 0.14
N THR A 32 16.07 21.30 1.40
CA THR A 32 15.84 20.43 2.55
C THR A 32 14.39 20.00 2.66
N GLY A 33 13.44 20.92 2.48
CA GLY A 33 12.00 20.59 2.52
C GLY A 33 11.54 19.67 1.39
N ILE A 34 12.12 19.84 0.18
CA ILE A 34 11.86 18.93 -0.95
C ILE A 34 12.46 17.55 -0.68
N TYR A 35 13.66 17.47 -0.11
CA TYR A 35 14.28 16.20 0.27
C TYR A 35 13.43 15.41 1.28
N GLU A 36 12.87 16.08 2.29
CA GLU A 36 11.97 15.46 3.27
C GLU A 36 10.65 14.97 2.63
N ALA A 37 10.11 15.72 1.67
CA ALA A 37 8.96 15.25 0.89
C ALA A 37 9.29 13.99 0.06
N LEU A 38 10.49 13.91 -0.51
CA LEU A 38 10.90 12.75 -1.32
C LEU A 38 11.14 11.51 -0.45
N ILE A 39 11.79 11.63 0.72
CA ILE A 39 12.07 10.48 1.58
C ILE A 39 10.78 9.85 2.15
N THR A 40 9.77 10.67 2.46
CA THR A 40 8.46 10.18 2.90
C THR A 40 7.71 9.44 1.79
N THR A 41 7.90 9.82 0.53
CA THR A 41 7.39 9.06 -0.64
C THR A 41 8.05 7.70 -0.74
N VAL A 42 9.38 7.65 -0.63
CA VAL A 42 10.13 6.39 -0.67
C VAL A 42 9.69 5.47 0.46
N GLY A 43 9.53 5.99 1.68
CA GLY A 43 9.00 5.22 2.80
C GLY A 43 7.60 4.67 2.53
N GLY A 44 6.71 5.49 1.96
CA GLY A 44 5.36 5.05 1.56
C GLY A 44 5.37 3.95 0.50
N LEU A 45 6.30 4.00 -0.46
CA LEU A 45 6.46 2.98 -1.49
C LEU A 45 6.98 1.66 -0.91
N ILE A 46 7.96 1.71 0.00
CA ILE A 46 8.47 0.50 0.66
C ILE A 46 7.35 -0.24 1.39
N VAL A 47 6.56 0.47 2.20
CA VAL A 47 5.41 -0.11 2.90
C VAL A 47 4.37 -0.65 1.91
N GLY A 48 4.09 0.09 0.83
CA GLY A 48 3.16 -0.33 -0.21
C GLY A 48 3.57 -1.62 -0.92
N ILE A 49 4.86 -1.76 -1.25
CA ILE A 49 5.41 -2.98 -1.89
C ILE A 49 5.25 -4.18 -0.94
N ILE A 50 5.63 -4.03 0.32
CA ILE A 50 5.50 -5.11 1.32
C ILE A 50 4.03 -5.54 1.48
N ALA A 51 3.10 -4.57 1.54
CA ALA A 51 1.68 -4.86 1.63
C ALA A 51 1.15 -5.61 0.39
N LEU A 52 1.65 -5.28 -0.81
CA LEU A 52 1.27 -5.99 -2.04
C LEU A 52 1.74 -7.46 -2.02
N PHE A 53 2.95 -7.72 -1.52
CA PHE A 53 3.43 -9.10 -1.33
C PHE A 53 2.55 -9.86 -0.32
N ALA A 54 2.23 -9.24 0.81
CA ALA A 54 1.35 -9.83 1.82
C ALA A 54 -0.06 -10.13 1.26
N TYR A 55 -0.62 -9.21 0.48
CA TYR A 55 -1.90 -9.37 -0.18
C TYR A 55 -1.88 -10.58 -1.13
N ASN A 56 -0.91 -10.64 -2.04
CA ASN A 56 -0.79 -11.76 -2.98
C ASN A 56 -0.63 -13.11 -2.27
N TYR A 57 0.13 -13.15 -1.17
CA TYR A 57 0.29 -14.34 -0.35
C TYR A 57 -1.04 -14.78 0.28
N LEU A 58 -1.79 -13.86 0.90
CA LEU A 58 -3.10 -14.15 1.49
C LEU A 58 -4.12 -14.58 0.43
N THR A 59 -4.18 -13.89 -0.70
CA THR A 59 -5.07 -14.26 -1.82
C THR A 59 -4.77 -15.67 -2.31
N THR A 60 -3.51 -16.06 -2.42
CA THR A 60 -3.12 -17.41 -2.83
C THR A 60 -3.58 -18.47 -1.82
N ARG A 61 -3.43 -18.18 -0.52
CA ARG A 61 -3.94 -19.06 0.55
C ARG A 61 -5.46 -19.20 0.50
N ILE A 62 -6.19 -18.09 0.31
CA ILE A 62 -7.65 -18.10 0.20
C ILE A 62 -8.10 -18.93 -1.00
N LYS A 63 -7.50 -18.74 -2.18
CA LYS A 63 -7.80 -19.57 -3.36
C LYS A 63 -7.59 -21.06 -3.09
N GLY A 64 -6.52 -21.42 -2.39
CA GLY A 64 -6.28 -22.80 -2.00
C GLY A 64 -7.37 -23.39 -1.07
N ILE A 65 -7.93 -22.57 -0.17
CA ILE A 65 -9.05 -22.97 0.70
C ILE A 65 -10.33 -23.13 -0.12
N VAL A 66 -10.63 -22.17 -1.01
CA VAL A 66 -11.80 -22.22 -1.89
C VAL A 66 -11.78 -23.47 -2.77
N ASN A 67 -10.65 -23.76 -3.41
CA ASN A 67 -10.51 -24.97 -4.23
C ASN A 67 -10.74 -26.26 -3.42
N LYS A 68 -10.29 -26.31 -2.17
CA LYS A 68 -10.57 -27.45 -1.27
C LYS A 68 -12.04 -27.57 -0.93
N LEU A 69 -12.71 -26.45 -0.69
CA LEU A 69 -14.14 -26.42 -0.42
C LEU A 69 -14.94 -26.92 -1.63
N GLU A 70 -14.60 -26.46 -2.83
CA GLU A 70 -15.23 -26.90 -4.08
C GLU A 70 -15.07 -28.42 -4.29
N MET A 71 -13.88 -28.98 -4.05
CA MET A 71 -13.67 -30.43 -4.12
C MET A 71 -14.54 -31.21 -3.12
N ARG A 72 -14.67 -30.70 -1.88
CA ARG A 72 -15.53 -31.33 -0.85
C ARG A 72 -17.01 -31.27 -1.21
N ILE A 73 -17.45 -30.19 -1.83
CA ILE A 73 -18.83 -30.05 -2.30
C ILE A 73 -19.10 -31.04 -3.44
N MET A 74 -18.18 -31.18 -4.40
CA MET A 74 -18.31 -32.17 -5.47
C MET A 74 -18.40 -33.60 -4.91
N GLU A 75 -17.50 -33.96 -4.00
CA GLU A 75 -17.52 -35.27 -3.32
C GLU A 75 -18.84 -35.51 -2.58
N PHE A 76 -19.38 -34.49 -1.89
CA PHE A 76 -20.67 -34.58 -1.22
C PHE A 76 -21.85 -34.75 -2.20
N MET A 77 -21.83 -34.05 -3.33
CA MET A 77 -22.84 -34.17 -4.39
C MET A 77 -22.81 -35.55 -5.04
N ASP A 78 -21.63 -36.12 -5.25
CA ASP A 78 -21.47 -37.46 -5.81
C ASP A 78 -22.09 -38.52 -4.89
N ILE A 79 -21.88 -38.42 -3.58
CA ILE A 79 -22.50 -39.31 -2.57
C ILE A 79 -24.03 -39.22 -2.61
N LEU A 80 -24.59 -38.01 -2.74
CA LEU A 80 -26.05 -37.84 -2.80
C LEU A 80 -26.67 -38.36 -4.10
N ASN A 81 -25.91 -38.35 -5.19
CA ASN A 81 -26.38 -38.78 -6.51
C ASN A 81 -26.12 -40.27 -6.77
N GLU A 82 -25.45 -40.97 -5.85
CA GLU A 82 -25.27 -42.41 -5.91
C GLU A 82 -26.65 -43.07 -5.67
N PRO A 83 -27.19 -43.81 -6.67
CA PRO A 83 -28.52 -44.40 -6.53
C PRO A 83 -28.48 -45.42 -5.39
N ALA A 84 -29.31 -45.19 -4.36
CA ALA A 84 -29.53 -46.16 -3.30
C ALA A 84 -29.97 -47.49 -3.92
N ALA A 85 -29.05 -48.46 -3.91
CA ALA A 85 -29.30 -49.83 -4.31
C ALA A 85 -30.30 -50.50 -3.35
#